data_AF-A0AAN6HBC9-F1
#
_entry.id   AF-A0AAN6HBC9-F1
#
_cell.length_a   1.000
_cell.length_b   1.000
_cell.length_c   1.000
_cell.angle_alpha   90.00
_cell.angle_beta   90.00
_cell.angle_gamma   90.00
#
_symmetry.space_group_name_H-M   'P 1'
#
loop_
_entity.id
_entity.type
_entity.pdbx_description
1 polymer ?
#
loop_
_entity_poly.entity_id
_entity_poly.type
_entity_poly.pdbx_seq_one_letter_code
_entity_poly.pdbx_strand_id
1 'polypeptide(L)'
;MATADVLSPSSTPAPHRRQIPDSALANFDTVEGLADNDDQYATYKKLQRQLEYIKLQEEYIKDEQRSLKRELVRAQEEIKRIQSVPLVIGQFMEAIDNNTGIVQSSTGSNYVV
;
A
#
# COMPACT_ATOMS: atom_id res chain seq x y z
N MET A 1 36.32 16.34 -12.88
CA MET A 1 35.86 15.49 -11.76
C MET A 1 34.63 16.16 -11.15
N ALA A 2 33.44 15.67 -11.47
CA ALA A 2 32.19 16.09 -10.84
C ALA A 2 31.47 14.81 -10.43
N THR A 3 31.29 14.64 -9.12
CA THR A 3 30.63 13.50 -8.49
C THR A 3 29.14 13.60 -8.77
N ALA A 4 28.57 12.57 -9.40
CA ALA A 4 27.14 12.46 -9.61
C ALA A 4 26.46 12.17 -8.28
N ASP A 5 25.65 13.12 -7.81
CA ASP A 5 24.71 12.92 -6.72
C ASP A 5 23.75 11.78 -7.10
N VAL A 6 23.81 10.72 -6.30
CA VAL A 6 22.88 9.58 -6.35
C VAL A 6 21.51 10.10 -5.93
N LEU A 7 20.64 10.35 -6.90
CA LEU A 7 19.26 10.74 -6.66
C LEU A 7 18.46 9.51 -6.21
N SER A 8 18.33 9.35 -4.90
CA SER A 8 17.46 8.36 -4.25
C SER A 8 16.01 8.49 -4.76
N PRO A 9 15.38 7.43 -5.31
CA PRO A 9 13.98 7.51 -5.71
C PRO A 9 13.06 7.19 -4.51
N SER A 10 11.99 7.98 -4.39
CA SER A 10 10.81 7.76 -3.53
C SER A 10 10.98 7.90 -2.01
N SER A 11 11.08 9.15 -1.54
CA SER A 11 10.41 9.52 -0.30
C SER A 11 9.22 10.41 -0.63
N THR A 12 8.17 9.85 -1.22
CA THR A 12 6.88 10.52 -1.24
C THR A 12 6.30 10.34 0.17
N PRO A 13 6.16 11.40 0.99
CA PRO A 13 5.51 11.24 2.29
C PRO A 13 4.04 10.93 2.01
N ALA A 14 3.60 9.72 2.36
CA ALA A 14 2.21 9.30 2.25
C ALA A 14 1.32 10.36 2.95
N PRO A 15 0.41 11.05 2.23
CA PRO A 15 -0.42 12.03 2.85
C PRO A 15 -1.50 11.28 3.62
N HIS A 16 -1.39 11.35 4.95
CA HIS A 16 -2.37 10.85 5.93
C HIS A 16 -2.32 9.36 6.22
N ARG A 17 -1.14 8.85 6.63
CA ARG A 17 -1.16 7.79 7.64
C ARG A 17 -1.70 8.38 8.94
N ARG A 18 -3.02 8.51 9.08
CA ARG A 18 -3.65 8.60 10.40
C ARG A 18 -3.39 7.25 11.06
N GLN A 19 -2.23 7.12 11.69
CA GLN A 19 -1.89 5.96 12.49
C GLN A 19 -2.97 5.88 13.56
N ILE A 20 -3.90 4.94 13.40
CA ILE A 20 -4.54 4.36 14.57
C ILE A 20 -3.36 3.75 15.34
N PRO A 21 -3.13 4.11 16.61
CA PRO A 21 -2.01 3.58 17.35
C PRO A 21 -2.08 2.05 17.32
N ASP A 22 -1.00 1.40 16.86
CA ASP A 22 -0.82 -0.06 16.75
C ASP A 22 -1.05 -0.79 18.09
N SER A 23 -1.20 -0.06 19.19
CA SER A 23 -1.51 -0.58 20.53
C SER A 23 -2.87 -1.30 20.64
N ALA A 24 -3.71 -1.29 19.60
CA ALA A 24 -5.05 -1.85 19.64
C ALA A 24 -5.19 -3.29 19.11
N LEU A 25 -4.12 -3.90 18.59
CA LEU A 25 -4.12 -5.34 18.27
C LEU A 25 -3.96 -6.23 19.52
N ALA A 26 -3.71 -5.65 20.70
CA ALA A 26 -3.29 -6.38 21.89
C ALA A 26 -4.42 -6.83 22.86
N ASN A 27 -5.70 -6.58 22.57
CA ASN A 27 -6.78 -6.90 23.52
C ASN A 27 -7.89 -7.78 22.91
N PHE A 28 -7.54 -8.75 22.07
CA PHE A 28 -8.51 -9.71 21.52
C PHE A 28 -8.82 -10.88 22.49
N ASP A 29 -7.93 -11.17 23.44
CA ASP A 29 -7.98 -12.42 24.24
C ASP A 29 -8.35 -12.23 25.72
N THR A 30 -9.39 -11.47 26.04
CA THR A 30 -9.92 -11.47 27.42
C THR A 30 -11.44 -11.50 27.47
N VAL A 31 -12.02 -12.44 26.72
CA VAL A 31 -13.46 -12.77 26.81
C VAL A 31 -13.69 -14.13 27.50
N GLU A 32 -12.63 -14.80 27.98
CA GLU A 32 -12.73 -16.19 28.46
C GLU A 32 -12.88 -16.37 29.99
N GLY A 33 -13.19 -15.31 30.76
CA GLY A 33 -13.17 -15.40 32.24
C GLY A 33 -14.13 -14.53 33.05
N LEU A 34 -15.22 -14.00 32.50
CA LEU A 34 -16.11 -13.05 33.20
C LEU A 34 -17.49 -13.63 33.54
N ALA A 35 -17.53 -14.86 34.06
CA ALA A 35 -18.77 -15.51 34.47
C ALA A 35 -19.03 -15.35 35.98
N ASP A 36 -19.04 -14.12 36.49
CA ASP A 36 -19.69 -13.77 37.76
C ASP A 36 -20.88 -12.85 37.45
N ASN A 37 -22.08 -13.23 37.88
CA ASN A 37 -23.35 -12.58 37.51
C ASN A 37 -23.40 -11.08 37.85
N ASP A 38 -22.61 -10.63 38.83
CA ASP A 38 -22.57 -9.22 39.26
C ASP A 38 -21.75 -8.30 38.31
N ASP A 39 -20.90 -8.86 37.45
CA ASP A 39 -20.06 -8.10 36.52
C ASP A 39 -20.61 -8.06 35.08
N GLN A 40 -21.85 -8.49 34.87
CA GLN A 40 -22.51 -8.50 33.55
C GLN A 40 -22.63 -7.09 32.95
N TYR A 41 -22.92 -6.06 33.77
CA TYR A 41 -23.00 -4.68 33.31
C TYR A 41 -21.63 -4.12 32.88
N ALA A 42 -20.57 -4.42 33.65
CA ALA A 42 -19.21 -4.04 33.31
C ALA A 42 -18.75 -4.72 32.02
N THR A 43 -19.11 -6.00 31.84
CA THR A 43 -18.84 -6.77 30.61
C THR A 43 -19.59 -6.16 29.42
N TYR A 44 -20.88 -5.86 29.56
CA TYR A 44 -21.66 -5.19 28.52
C TYR A 44 -21.02 -3.86 28.08
N LYS A 45 -20.58 -3.03 29.03
CA LYS A 45 -19.92 -1.76 28.72
C LYS A 45 -18.57 -1.92 28.04
N LYS A 46 -17.77 -2.94 28.40
CA LYS A 46 -16.52 -3.29 27.71
C LYS A 46 -16.80 -3.70 26.26
N LEU A 47 -17.75 -4.62 26.05
CA LEU A 47 -18.15 -5.07 24.71
C LEU A 47 -18.72 -3.93 23.87
N GLN A 48 -19.53 -3.04 24.47
CA GLN A 48 -20.07 -1.86 23.78
C GLN A 48 -18.93 -0.97 23.23
N ARG A 49 -17.90 -0.71 24.06
CA ARG A 49 -16.73 0.08 23.65
C ARG A 49 -15.89 -0.63 22.59
N GLN A 50 -15.71 -1.94 22.70
CA GLN A 50 -15.00 -2.74 21.68
C GLN A 50 -15.75 -2.70 20.34
N LEU A 51 -17.07 -2.81 20.36
CA LEU A 51 -17.91 -2.75 19.17
C LEU A 51 -17.80 -1.37 18.49
N GLU A 52 -17.87 -0.30 19.27
CA GLU A 52 -17.64 1.07 18.77
C GLU A 52 -16.26 1.23 18.13
N TYR A 53 -15.23 0.67 18.77
CA TYR A 53 -13.86 0.70 18.26
C TYR A 53 -13.71 -0.05 16.93
N ILE A 54 -14.26 -1.27 16.82
CA ILE A 54 -14.22 -2.06 15.59
C ILE A 54 -14.98 -1.35 14.46
N LYS A 55 -16.12 -0.71 14.74
CA LYS A 55 -16.86 0.08 13.75
C LYS A 55 -16.03 1.23 13.19
N LEU A 56 -15.31 1.93 14.05
CA LEU A 56 -14.42 3.02 13.62
C LEU A 56 -13.28 2.48 12.74
N GLN A 57 -12.68 1.35 13.11
CA GLN A 57 -11.66 0.69 12.28
C GLN A 57 -12.22 0.26 10.92
N GLU A 58 -13.43 -0.29 10.90
CA GLU A 58 -14.09 -0.71 9.66
C GLU A 58 -14.32 0.48 8.72
N GLU A 59 -14.81 1.61 9.25
CA GLU A 59 -14.96 2.85 8.47
C GLU A 59 -13.62 3.34 7.93
N TYR A 60 -12.58 3.36 8.78
CA TYR A 60 -11.23 3.76 8.37
C TYR A 60 -10.69 2.89 7.23
N ILE A 61 -10.79 1.57 7.34
CA ILE A 61 -10.34 0.65 6.30
C ILE A 61 -11.12 0.86 4.99
N LYS A 62 -12.43 1.11 5.06
CA LYS A 62 -13.24 1.41 3.87
C LYS A 62 -12.78 2.68 3.16
N ASP A 63 -12.46 3.73 3.92
CA ASP A 63 -11.98 4.98 3.36
C ASP A 63 -10.56 4.86 2.78
N GLU A 64 -9.65 4.15 3.46
CA GLU A 64 -8.31 3.85 2.96
C GLU A 64 -8.37 3.04 1.66
N GLN A 65 -9.20 2.00 1.59
CA GLN A 65 -9.40 1.25 0.34
C GLN A 65 -9.90 2.14 -0.80
N ARG A 66 -10.79 3.11 -0.51
CA ARG A 66 -11.26 4.07 -1.52
C ARG A 66 -10.14 5.02 -1.94
N SER A 67 -9.29 5.45 -1.02
CA SER A 67 -8.11 6.28 -1.30
C SER A 67 -7.14 5.53 -2.23
N LEU A 68 -6.74 4.31 -1.85
CA LEU A 68 -5.85 3.45 -2.64
C LEU A 68 -6.37 3.19 -4.05
N LYS A 69 -7.69 2.96 -4.21
CA LYS A 69 -8.30 2.81 -5.54
C LYS A 69 -8.14 4.06 -6.41
N ARG A 70 -8.26 5.26 -5.82
CA ARG A 70 -8.07 6.53 -6.56
C ARG A 70 -6.61 6.73 -6.94
N GLU A 71 -5.68 6.42 -6.03
CA GLU A 71 -4.25 6.51 -6.29
C GLU A 71 -3.81 5.51 -7.37
N LEU A 72 -4.35 4.30 -7.35
CA LEU A 72 -4.12 3.29 -8.39
C LEU A 72 -4.50 3.82 -9.78
N VAL A 73 -5.69 4.42 -9.91
CA VAL A 73 -6.13 5.00 -11.19
C VAL A 73 -5.19 6.13 -11.64
N ARG A 74 -4.77 7.00 -10.72
CA ARG A 74 -3.80 8.07 -11.03
C ARG A 74 -2.45 7.50 -11.49
N ALA A 75 -1.93 6.50 -10.79
CA ALA A 75 -0.68 5.85 -11.17
C ALA A 75 -0.79 5.18 -12.56
N GLN A 76 -1.93 4.57 -12.88
CA GLN A 76 -2.19 4.01 -14.21
C GLN A 76 -2.23 5.10 -15.31
N GLU A 77 -2.78 6.27 -15.01
CA GLU A 77 -2.76 7.41 -15.94
C GLU A 77 -1.33 7.90 -16.20
N GLU A 78 -0.48 7.93 -15.17
CA GLU A 78 0.93 8.27 -15.34
C GLU A 78 1.70 7.24 -16.18
N ILE A 79 1.39 5.93 -16.04
CA ILE A 79 1.96 4.90 -16.92
C ILE A 79 1.56 5.16 -18.38
N LYS A 80 0.28 5.49 -18.64
CA LYS A 80 -0.19 5.83 -19.99
C LYS A 80 0.48 7.08 -20.53
N ARG A 81 0.81 8.05 -19.66
CA ARG A 81 1.54 9.26 -20.04
C ARG A 81 2.95 8.92 -20.55
N ILE A 82 3.67 8.03 -19.87
CA ILE A 82 5.01 7.58 -20.29
C ILE A 82 4.94 6.79 -21.61
N GLN A 83 3.86 6.05 -21.84
CA GLN A 83 3.62 5.32 -23.09
C GLN A 83 3.17 6.20 -24.27
N SER A 84 3.06 7.52 -24.08
CA SER A 84 2.71 8.42 -25.18
C SER A 84 3.85 8.59 -26.19
N VAL A 85 3.50 8.84 -27.45
CA VAL A 85 4.42 8.96 -28.62
C VAL A 85 5.27 10.24 -28.49
N PRO A 86 6.55 10.27 -28.94
CA PRO A 86 7.28 9.25 -29.69
C PRO A 86 8.01 8.22 -28.83
N LEU A 87 7.81 6.94 -29.17
CA LEU A 87 8.51 5.80 -28.57
C LEU A 87 9.59 5.28 -29.53
N VAL A 88 10.68 4.74 -28.99
CA VAL A 88 11.73 4.07 -29.77
C VAL A 88 11.43 2.59 -29.88
N ILE A 89 11.49 2.03 -31.09
CA ILE A 89 11.26 0.60 -31.32
C ILE A 89 12.52 -0.19 -30.96
N GLY A 90 12.34 -1.25 -30.18
CA GLY A 90 13.35 -2.27 -29.88
C GLY A 90 12.78 -3.68 -30.09
N GLN A 91 13.67 -4.66 -30.25
CA GLN A 91 13.33 -6.08 -30.40
C GLN A 91 13.62 -6.82 -29.09
N PHE A 92 12.65 -7.57 -28.60
CA PHE A 92 12.82 -8.44 -27.44
C PHE A 92 13.69 -9.65 -27.79
N MET A 93 14.67 -9.96 -26.96
CA MET A 93 15.63 -11.06 -27.18
C MET A 93 15.39 -12.23 -26.23
N GLU A 94 15.52 -12.00 -24.92
CA GLU A 94 15.50 -13.03 -23.88
C GLU A 94 14.85 -12.51 -22.59
N ALA A 95 14.08 -13.37 -21.91
CA ALA A 95 13.53 -13.10 -20.59
C ALA A 95 14.53 -13.53 -19.51
N ILE A 96 14.81 -12.63 -18.55
CA ILE A 96 15.62 -12.97 -17.36
C ILE A 96 14.69 -13.38 -16.21
N ASP A 97 13.59 -12.64 -16.01
CA ASP A 97 12.55 -12.94 -15.02
C ASP A 97 11.14 -12.53 -15.54
N ASN A 98 10.15 -12.50 -14.63
CA ASN A 98 8.76 -12.16 -14.99
C ASN A 98 8.54 -10.69 -15.40
N ASN A 99 9.46 -9.78 -15.06
CA ASN A 99 9.31 -8.34 -15.23
C ASN A 99 10.52 -7.65 -15.87
N THR A 100 11.57 -8.40 -16.22
CA THR A 100 12.84 -7.91 -16.74
C THR A 100 13.34 -8.81 -17.88
N GLY A 101 13.84 -8.17 -18.94
CA GLY A 101 14.38 -8.86 -20.10
C GLY A 101 15.43 -8.06 -20.84
N ILE A 102 16.09 -8.72 -21.78
CA ILE A 102 17.08 -8.10 -22.67
C ILE A 102 16.37 -7.66 -23.95
N VAL A 103 16.56 -6.39 -24.32
CA VAL A 103 16.06 -5.80 -25.57
C VAL A 103 17.20 -5.27 -26.42
N GLN A 104 17.12 -5.47 -27.73
CA GLN A 104 18.00 -4.84 -28.71
C GLN A 104 17.32 -3.60 -29.26
N SER A 105 17.92 -2.43 -29.05
CA SER A 105 17.43 -1.18 -29.66
C SER A 105 17.65 -1.19 -31.18
N SER A 106 16.76 -0.54 -31.93
CA SER A 106 16.98 -0.22 -33.35
C SER A 106 18.27 0.59 -33.60
N THR A 107 18.87 1.16 -32.56
CA THR A 107 20.19 1.82 -32.59
C THR A 107 21.39 0.83 -32.50
N GLY A 108 21.12 -0.47 -32.38
CA GLY A 108 22.14 -1.54 -32.35
C GLY A 108 22.72 -1.86 -30.96
N SER A 109 22.32 -1.12 -29.91
CA SER A 109 22.75 -1.37 -28.53
C SER A 109 21.76 -2.27 -27.78
N ASN A 110 22.28 -3.13 -26.91
CA ASN A 110 21.47 -4.00 -26.04
C ASN A 110 21.28 -3.37 -24.67
N TYR A 111 20.07 -3.48 -24.13
CA TYR A 111 19.70 -2.96 -22.82
C TYR A 111 18.99 -4.04 -21.99
N VAL A 112 19.14 -3.94 -20.68
CA VAL A 112 18.33 -4.69 -19.70
C VAL A 112 17.22 -3.75 -19.26
N VAL A 113 15.96 -4.14 -19.48
CA VAL A 113 14.76 -3.35 -19.20
C VAL A 113 13.74 -4.14 -18.41
#